data_AF-A0A5B0NUX9-F1
#
_entry.id   AF-A0A5B0NUX9-F1
#
_cell.length_a   1.000
_cell.length_b   1.000
_cell.length_c   1.000
_cell.angle_alpha   90.00
_cell.angle_beta   90.00
_cell.angle_gamma   90.00
#
_symmetry.space_group_name_H-M   'P 1'
#
loop_
_entity.id
_entity.type
_entity.pdbx_description
1 polymer ?
#
loop_
_entity_poly.entity_id
_entity_poly.type
_entity_poly.pdbx_seq_one_letter_code
_entity_poly.pdbx_strand_id
1 'polypeptide(L)'
;MNMFQRAHITFTLLALFIILHTGQVVAPARNPQLGGTRECTYHFSPDGKVKGRASCMADPDHDYSCETYTCLTQYNHGYDNFYYYGCHRPGVPNKESIQALQYFRKDGDGYASVQDAREQLFWDCNFNAPNAPHNNQYLICDGCYAV
;
A
#
# COMPACT_ATOMS: atom_id res chain seq x y z
N MET A 1 37.36 13.60 38.18
CA MET A 1 37.34 13.89 36.73
C MET A 1 37.56 12.56 36.01
N ASN A 2 36.70 12.01 35.15
CA ASN A 2 35.48 12.53 34.54
C ASN A 2 34.56 11.34 34.15
N MET A 3 33.91 10.69 35.13
CA MET A 3 32.94 9.60 34.86
C MET A 3 31.69 10.10 34.10
N PHE A 4 31.47 11.41 34.04
CA PHE A 4 30.33 12.04 33.37
C PHE A 4 30.49 12.14 31.84
N GLN A 5 31.72 12.09 31.28
CA GLN A 5 31.90 12.17 29.82
C GLN A 5 31.56 10.86 29.09
N ARG A 6 31.65 9.71 29.75
CA ARG A 6 31.44 8.41 29.10
C ARG A 6 29.96 8.04 28.93
N ALA A 7 29.08 8.56 29.80
CA ALA A 7 27.64 8.33 29.75
C ALA A 7 26.92 9.21 28.70
N HIS A 8 27.44 10.41 28.42
CA HIS A 8 26.86 11.30 27.42
C HIS A 8 27.11 10.85 25.97
N ILE A 9 28.20 10.12 25.71
CA ILE A 9 28.48 9.59 24.36
C ILE A 9 27.53 8.45 24.00
N THR A 10 27.16 7.60 24.97
CA THR A 10 26.26 6.46 24.75
C THR A 10 24.81 6.87 24.52
N PHE A 11 24.32 7.88 25.25
CA PHE A 11 22.94 8.35 25.09
C PHE A 11 22.71 9.10 23.77
N THR A 12 23.69 9.85 23.28
CA THR A 12 23.58 10.58 22.01
C THR A 12 23.55 9.63 20.80
N LEU A 13 24.27 8.50 20.87
CA LEU A 13 24.23 7.46 19.82
C LEU A 13 22.87 6.77 19.74
N LEU A 14 22.24 6.44 20.87
CA LEU A 14 20.92 5.81 20.89
C LEU A 14 19.81 6.73 20.35
N ALA A 15 19.88 8.03 20.64
CA ALA A 15 18.97 9.01 20.05
C ALA A 15 19.18 9.15 18.54
N LEU A 16 20.44 9.09 18.05
CA LEU A 16 20.72 9.08 16.60
C LEU A 16 20.13 7.85 15.91
N PHE A 17 20.17 6.67 16.54
CA PHE A 17 19.56 5.46 15.98
C PHE A 17 18.03 5.57 15.88
N ILE A 18 17.36 6.13 16.89
CA ILE A 18 15.89 6.30 16.85
C ILE A 18 15.49 7.33 15.79
N ILE A 19 16.23 8.42 15.63
CA ILE A 19 15.97 9.43 14.59
C ILE A 19 16.26 8.85 13.19
N LEU A 20 17.31 8.02 13.03
CA LEU A 20 17.66 7.44 11.74
C LEU A 20 16.71 6.31 11.31
N HIS A 21 16.10 5.58 12.26
CA HIS A 21 15.21 4.45 11.97
C HIS A 21 13.74 4.87 11.76
N THR A 22 13.35 6.04 12.24
CA THR A 22 11.97 6.56 12.04
C THR A 22 11.81 7.37 10.75
N GLY A 23 12.91 7.68 10.05
CA GLY A 23 12.92 8.67 8.96
C GLY A 23 13.28 8.18 7.57
N GLN A 24 13.59 6.90 7.34
CA GLN A 24 14.01 6.42 6.02
C GLN A 24 13.19 5.24 5.51
N VAL A 25 11.93 5.51 5.18
CA VAL A 25 11.33 4.91 3.99
C VAL A 25 11.35 5.99 2.90
N VAL A 26 12.56 6.33 2.45
CA VAL A 26 12.70 7.07 1.19
C VAL A 26 12.39 6.06 0.09
N ALA A 27 11.11 5.95 -0.25
CA ALA A 27 10.74 5.36 -1.53
C ALA A 27 11.50 6.17 -2.60
N PRO A 28 12.28 5.52 -3.48
CA PRO A 28 12.99 6.23 -4.52
C PRO A 28 11.96 6.97 -5.37
N ALA A 29 11.99 8.31 -5.31
CA ALA A 29 11.14 9.16 -6.11
C ALA A 29 11.39 8.82 -7.58
N ARG A 30 10.42 8.14 -8.22
CA ARG A 30 10.54 7.77 -9.63
C ARG A 30 10.47 8.99 -10.55
N ASN A 31 10.07 10.14 -10.04
CA ASN A 31 10.19 11.43 -10.70
C ASN A 31 10.11 12.59 -9.67
N PRO A 32 11.17 13.40 -9.45
CA PRO A 32 11.12 14.53 -8.51
C PRO A 32 10.16 15.67 -8.89
N GLN A 33 9.55 15.63 -10.09
CA GLN A 33 8.54 16.60 -10.52
C GLN A 33 7.11 16.17 -10.18
N LEU A 34 6.89 14.89 -9.90
CA LEU A 34 5.65 14.41 -9.31
C LEU A 34 5.80 14.50 -7.77
N GLY A 35 4.73 14.85 -7.06
CA GLY A 35 4.67 14.78 -5.59
C GLY A 35 5.13 13.43 -5.01
N GLY A 36 5.14 13.31 -3.68
CA GLY A 36 5.79 12.19 -3.01
C GLY A 36 5.27 10.81 -3.43
N THR A 37 6.14 9.80 -3.42
CA THR A 37 5.76 8.39 -3.61
C THR A 37 5.08 7.85 -2.35
N ARG A 38 4.03 7.03 -2.53
CA ARG A 38 3.26 6.41 -1.45
C ARG A 38 2.94 4.94 -1.75
N GLU A 39 3.06 4.12 -0.73
CA GLU A 39 2.60 2.73 -0.75
C GLU A 39 1.18 2.66 -0.19
N CYS A 40 0.25 2.08 -0.94
CA CYS A 40 -1.16 1.98 -0.56
C CYS A 40 -1.40 0.66 0.18
N THR A 41 -0.68 0.45 1.30
CA THR A 41 -0.64 -0.83 2.03
C THR A 41 -1.91 -1.12 2.83
N TYR A 42 -2.80 -0.15 3.01
CA TYR A 42 -4.10 -0.33 3.66
C TYR A 42 -5.25 -0.31 2.67
N HIS A 43 -5.33 0.71 1.82
CA HIS A 43 -6.43 0.88 0.87
C HIS A 43 -5.95 1.64 -0.37
N PHE A 44 -6.50 1.24 -1.52
CA PHE A 44 -6.41 2.01 -2.74
C PHE A 44 -7.77 2.06 -3.42
N SER A 45 -8.11 3.23 -3.97
CA SER A 45 -9.26 3.40 -4.86
C SER A 45 -8.94 4.43 -5.95
N PRO A 46 -9.33 4.21 -7.22
CA PRO A 46 -9.15 5.19 -8.29
C PRO A 46 -10.00 6.46 -8.07
N ASP A 47 -11.05 6.37 -7.26
CA ASP A 47 -12.00 7.43 -6.97
C ASP A 47 -11.76 7.99 -5.55
N GLY A 48 -10.71 8.81 -5.40
CA GLY A 48 -10.37 9.44 -4.13
C GLY A 48 -11.18 10.71 -3.83
N LYS A 49 -10.86 11.35 -2.68
CA LYS A 49 -11.50 12.61 -2.24
C LYS A 49 -11.32 13.77 -3.22
N VAL A 50 -10.24 13.77 -4.00
CA VAL A 50 -9.97 14.77 -5.03
C VAL A 50 -10.36 14.21 -6.38
N LYS A 51 -11.23 14.94 -7.10
CA LYS A 51 -11.74 14.53 -8.40
C LYS A 51 -10.60 14.19 -9.38
N GLY A 52 -10.67 12.98 -9.95
CA GLY A 52 -9.71 12.51 -10.96
C GLY A 52 -8.39 11.98 -10.38
N ARG A 53 -8.32 11.76 -9.06
CA ARG A 53 -7.13 11.29 -8.37
C ARG A 53 -7.46 10.11 -7.47
N ALA A 54 -6.53 9.16 -7.38
CA ALA A 54 -6.69 7.99 -6.54
C ALA A 54 -6.55 8.34 -5.06
N SER A 55 -7.28 7.62 -4.22
CA SER A 55 -7.00 7.46 -2.79
C SER A 55 -5.93 6.39 -2.61
N CYS A 56 -4.93 6.69 -1.79
CA CYS A 56 -3.84 5.79 -1.43
C CYS A 56 -3.57 5.93 0.07
N MET A 57 -3.85 4.87 0.81
CA MET A 57 -3.76 4.85 2.26
C MET A 57 -2.79 3.76 2.69
N ALA A 58 -1.84 4.12 3.56
CA ALA A 58 -0.94 3.17 4.22
C ALA A 58 -1.51 2.66 5.56
N ASP A 59 -2.42 3.43 6.14
CA ASP A 59 -3.10 3.21 7.41
C ASP A 59 -4.53 3.81 7.33
N PRO A 60 -5.45 3.49 8.26
CA PRO A 60 -6.84 3.93 8.17
C PRO A 60 -7.06 5.45 8.37
N ASP A 61 -6.07 6.16 8.92
CA ASP A 61 -6.24 7.55 9.36
C ASP A 61 -5.69 8.57 8.36
N HIS A 62 -4.77 8.15 7.48
CA HIS A 62 -4.10 9.04 6.52
C HIS A 62 -4.39 8.64 5.07
N ASP A 63 -5.00 9.57 4.34
CA ASP A 63 -5.27 9.42 2.91
C ASP A 63 -4.38 10.37 2.09
N TYR A 64 -3.91 9.86 0.96
CA TYR A 64 -3.11 10.60 0.00
C TYR A 64 -3.78 10.57 -1.36
N SER A 65 -3.88 11.75 -1.97
CA SER A 65 -4.37 11.92 -3.32
C SER A 65 -3.25 11.77 -4.35
N CYS A 66 -3.28 10.70 -5.13
CA CYS A 66 -2.21 10.32 -6.05
C CYS A 66 -2.62 10.39 -7.53
N GLU A 67 -1.61 10.45 -8.41
CA GLU A 67 -1.82 10.33 -9.86
C GLU A 67 -2.09 8.86 -10.23
N THR A 68 -3.33 8.50 -10.55
CA THR A 68 -3.73 7.11 -10.77
C THR A 68 -2.90 6.40 -11.85
N TYR A 69 -2.51 7.11 -12.93
CA TYR A 69 -1.72 6.54 -14.02
C TYR A 69 -0.28 6.16 -13.63
N THR A 70 0.18 6.60 -12.45
CA THR A 70 1.52 6.29 -11.93
C THR A 70 1.53 5.07 -11.03
N CYS A 71 0.36 4.60 -10.62
CA CYS A 71 0.21 3.53 -9.65
C CYS A 71 0.60 2.19 -10.26
N LEU A 72 1.65 1.59 -9.71
CA LEU A 72 2.14 0.27 -10.11
C LEU A 72 2.16 -0.67 -8.91
N THR A 73 1.96 -1.96 -9.15
CA THR A 73 2.21 -2.96 -8.13
C THR A 73 3.70 -3.07 -7.82
N GLN A 74 4.04 -3.71 -6.70
CA GLN A 74 5.42 -4.10 -6.38
C GLN A 74 6.09 -4.95 -7.48
N TYR A 75 5.30 -5.54 -8.38
CA TYR A 75 5.74 -6.36 -9.51
C TYR A 75 5.76 -5.58 -10.84
N ASN A 76 5.62 -4.25 -10.78
CA ASN A 76 5.65 -3.36 -11.95
C ASN A 76 4.50 -3.60 -12.94
N HIS A 77 3.34 -4.03 -12.45
CA HIS A 77 2.09 -4.04 -13.21
C HIS A 77 1.31 -2.75 -12.95
N GLY A 78 0.85 -2.09 -14.01
CA GLY A 78 -0.01 -0.91 -13.86
C GLY A 78 -1.37 -1.26 -13.27
N TYR A 79 -2.05 -0.25 -12.73
CA TYR A 79 -3.41 -0.36 -12.20
C TYR A 79 -4.37 -1.13 -13.14
N ASP A 80 -4.32 -0.88 -14.45
CA ASP A 80 -5.18 -1.59 -15.42
C ASP A 80 -4.90 -3.10 -15.51
N ASN A 81 -3.72 -3.54 -15.05
CA ASN A 81 -3.29 -4.93 -15.02
C ASN A 81 -3.15 -5.46 -13.59
N PHE A 82 -4.03 -5.03 -12.70
CA PHE A 82 -4.01 -5.38 -11.30
C PHE A 82 -5.04 -6.47 -10.97
N TYR A 83 -4.56 -7.70 -10.73
CA TYR A 83 -5.41 -8.89 -10.62
C TYR A 83 -5.17 -9.68 -9.32
N TYR A 84 -6.25 -10.15 -8.72
CA TYR A 84 -6.26 -11.11 -7.61
C TYR A 84 -6.82 -12.45 -8.07
N TYR A 85 -6.49 -13.53 -7.37
CA TYR A 85 -6.81 -14.89 -7.79
C TYR A 85 -7.43 -15.73 -6.66
N GLY A 86 -8.25 -16.70 -7.02
CA GLY A 86 -8.86 -17.63 -6.06
C GLY A 86 -9.72 -16.96 -4.99
N CYS A 87 -10.34 -15.83 -5.32
CA CYS A 87 -11.12 -15.03 -4.37
C CYS A 87 -12.49 -15.66 -4.12
N HIS A 88 -13.05 -15.46 -2.93
CA HIS A 88 -14.27 -16.12 -2.50
C HIS A 88 -15.28 -15.15 -1.90
N ARG A 89 -16.54 -15.60 -1.86
CA ARG A 89 -17.65 -14.93 -1.17
C ARG A 89 -18.62 -15.98 -0.64
N PRO A 90 -19.27 -15.76 0.52
CA PRO A 90 -20.24 -16.72 1.06
C PRO A 90 -21.33 -17.10 0.04
N GLY A 91 -21.55 -18.41 -0.12
CA GLY A 91 -22.61 -18.94 -0.97
C GLY A 91 -22.35 -18.87 -2.48
N VAL A 92 -21.14 -18.50 -2.92
CA VAL A 92 -20.79 -18.39 -4.35
C VAL A 92 -19.50 -19.16 -4.62
N PRO A 93 -19.38 -19.88 -5.76
CA PRO A 93 -18.11 -20.47 -6.16
C PRO A 93 -16.98 -19.45 -6.23
N ASN A 94 -15.76 -19.88 -5.92
CA ASN A 94 -14.58 -19.02 -5.98
C ASN A 94 -14.35 -18.52 -7.41
N LYS A 95 -13.87 -17.29 -7.53
CA LYS A 95 -13.38 -16.74 -8.78
C LYS A 95 -11.93 -17.10 -8.98
N GLU A 96 -11.62 -17.60 -10.18
CA GLU A 96 -10.23 -17.89 -10.57
C GLU A 96 -9.39 -16.61 -10.60
N SER A 97 -9.93 -15.52 -11.16
CA SER A 97 -9.30 -14.20 -11.19
C SER A 97 -10.30 -13.06 -11.10
N ILE A 98 -9.85 -11.94 -10.53
CA ILE A 98 -10.59 -10.69 -10.39
C ILE A 98 -9.66 -9.55 -10.79
N GLN A 99 -10.09 -8.72 -11.74
CA GLN A 99 -9.47 -7.41 -11.97
C GLN A 99 -9.93 -6.48 -10.86
N ALA A 100 -8.98 -5.98 -10.07
CA ALA A 100 -9.28 -5.12 -8.93
C ALA A 100 -9.59 -3.70 -9.39
N LEU A 101 -10.74 -3.18 -8.99
CA LEU A 101 -11.05 -1.76 -9.07
C LEU A 101 -10.44 -1.02 -7.87
N GLN A 102 -10.67 -1.56 -6.68
CA GLN A 102 -10.15 -1.05 -5.41
C GLN A 102 -9.98 -2.21 -4.43
N TYR A 103 -9.26 -1.97 -3.34
CA TYR A 103 -9.09 -2.96 -2.29
C TYR A 103 -8.92 -2.34 -0.92
N PHE A 104 -9.30 -3.13 0.09
CA PHE A 104 -8.87 -2.96 1.47
C PHE A 104 -8.04 -4.17 1.87
N ARG A 105 -6.83 -3.94 2.36
CA ARG A 105 -6.00 -4.99 2.92
C ARG A 105 -6.36 -5.23 4.38
N LYS A 106 -6.51 -6.50 4.72
CA LYS A 106 -6.79 -6.99 6.07
C LYS A 106 -5.61 -7.84 6.49
N ASP A 107 -4.45 -7.19 6.63
CA ASP A 107 -3.18 -7.89 6.84
C ASP A 107 -3.19 -8.79 8.09
N GLY A 108 -3.87 -8.35 9.16
CA GLY A 108 -4.05 -9.16 10.37
C GLY A 108 -4.85 -10.44 10.17
N ASP A 109 -5.70 -10.48 9.15
CA ASP A 109 -6.53 -11.64 8.80
C ASP A 109 -6.00 -12.41 7.58
N GLY A 110 -4.95 -11.90 6.93
CA GLY A 110 -4.27 -12.58 5.81
C GLY A 110 -5.02 -12.54 4.47
N TYR A 111 -5.86 -11.53 4.23
CA TYR A 111 -6.57 -11.36 2.96
C TYR A 111 -6.71 -9.89 2.54
N ALA A 112 -7.05 -9.66 1.27
CA ALA A 112 -7.56 -8.38 0.79
C ALA A 112 -9.04 -8.54 0.42
N SER A 113 -9.87 -7.57 0.81
CA SER A 113 -11.22 -7.44 0.28
C SER A 113 -11.15 -6.56 -0.96
N VAL A 114 -11.42 -7.14 -2.12
CA VAL A 114 -11.17 -6.57 -3.44
C VAL A 114 -12.48 -6.38 -4.17
N GLN A 115 -12.71 -5.17 -4.69
CA GLN A 115 -13.86 -4.93 -5.54
C GLN A 115 -13.56 -5.34 -6.98
N ASP A 116 -14.40 -6.22 -7.53
CA ASP A 116 -14.33 -6.64 -8.93
C ASP A 116 -14.72 -5.47 -9.86
N ALA A 117 -13.86 -5.13 -10.81
CA ALA A 117 -14.09 -4.01 -11.74
C ALA A 117 -15.31 -4.19 -12.65
N ARG A 118 -15.73 -5.43 -12.94
CA ARG A 118 -16.87 -5.72 -13.81
C ARG A 118 -18.18 -5.74 -13.03
N GLU A 119 -18.20 -6.44 -11.91
CA GLU A 119 -19.41 -6.66 -11.12
C GLU A 119 -19.64 -5.63 -10.03
N GLN A 120 -18.60 -4.86 -9.69
CA GLN A 120 -18.62 -3.87 -8.61
C GLN A 120 -18.91 -4.48 -7.23
N LEU A 121 -18.69 -5.79 -7.07
CA LEU A 121 -18.88 -6.54 -5.83
C LEU A 121 -17.54 -6.83 -5.15
N PHE A 122 -17.54 -6.83 -3.82
CA PHE A 122 -16.38 -7.22 -3.04
C PHE A 122 -16.25 -8.74 -2.91
N TRP A 123 -15.00 -9.19 -2.99
CA TRP A 123 -14.57 -10.57 -2.84
C TRP A 123 -13.34 -10.62 -1.93
N ASP A 124 -13.25 -11.64 -1.09
CA ASP A 124 -12.11 -11.80 -0.20
C ASP A 124 -11.07 -12.71 -0.88
N CYS A 125 -9.86 -12.19 -1.01
CA CYS A 125 -8.74 -12.82 -1.70
C CYS A 125 -7.64 -13.10 -0.68
N ASN A 126 -7.52 -14.35 -0.23
CA ASN A 126 -6.50 -14.76 0.74
C ASN A 126 -5.10 -14.58 0.16
N PHE A 127 -4.18 -14.03 0.94
CA PHE A 127 -2.79 -13.79 0.53
C PHE A 127 -2.05 -15.06 0.15
N ASN A 128 -2.36 -16.15 0.84
CA ASN A 128 -1.73 -17.46 0.65
C ASN A 128 -2.64 -18.44 -0.10
N ALA A 129 -3.57 -17.94 -0.93
CA ALA A 129 -4.44 -18.82 -1.71
C ALA A 129 -3.59 -19.74 -2.62
N PRO A 130 -3.90 -21.05 -2.69
CA PRO A 130 -3.21 -21.97 -3.57
C PRO A 130 -3.25 -21.47 -5.02
N ASN A 131 -2.10 -21.45 -5.68
CA ASN A 131 -1.94 -20.95 -7.06
C ASN A 131 -2.21 -19.44 -7.25
N ALA A 132 -2.20 -18.64 -6.19
CA ALA A 132 -2.39 -17.19 -6.23
C ALA A 132 -1.16 -16.44 -5.71
N PRO A 133 -0.04 -16.39 -6.47
CA PRO A 133 1.25 -15.93 -5.96
C PRO A 133 1.32 -14.45 -5.56
N HIS A 134 0.30 -13.66 -5.87
CA HIS A 134 0.35 -12.20 -5.74
C HIS A 134 -0.84 -11.58 -5.01
N ASN A 135 -1.66 -12.33 -4.26
CA ASN A 135 -2.78 -11.71 -3.54
C ASN A 135 -2.33 -10.77 -2.40
N ASN A 136 -1.07 -10.85 -1.97
CA ASN A 136 -0.48 -9.90 -1.02
C ASN A 136 0.12 -8.66 -1.69
N GLN A 137 -0.16 -8.40 -2.97
CA GLN A 137 0.27 -7.19 -3.65
C GLN A 137 -0.46 -5.93 -3.17
N TYR A 138 0.14 -4.78 -3.44
CA TYR A 138 -0.43 -3.45 -3.26
C TYR A 138 0.16 -2.49 -4.29
N LEU A 139 -0.50 -1.36 -4.47
CA LEU A 139 -0.04 -0.31 -5.37
C LEU A 139 0.93 0.66 -4.69
N ILE A 140 1.90 1.11 -5.45
CA ILE A 140 2.84 2.18 -5.14
C ILE A 140 2.59 3.27 -6.17
N CYS A 141 2.21 4.45 -5.71
CA CYS A 141 1.82 5.57 -6.55
C CYS A 141 2.77 6.75 -6.38
N ASP A 142 2.93 7.55 -7.43
CA ASP A 142 3.65 8.82 -7.41
C ASP A 142 2.68 10.00 -7.48
N GLY A 143 3.20 11.21 -7.30
CA GLY A 143 2.38 12.41 -7.43
C GLY A 143 1.50 12.67 -6.21
N CYS A 144 1.77 12.05 -5.07
CA CYS A 144 0.84 12.02 -3.95
C CYS A 144 1.00 13.20 -2.99
N TYR A 145 -0.12 13.65 -2.41
CA TYR A 145 -0.17 14.61 -1.31
C TYR A 145 -1.34 14.30 -0.35
N ALA A 146 -1.21 14.63 0.93
CA ALA A 146 -2.20 14.28 1.97
C ALA A 146 -3.53 15.04 1.81
N VAL A 147 -4.66 14.38 2.14
CA VAL A 147 -6.04 14.91 1.99
C VAL A 147 -7.01 14.51 3.10
#